data_AF-A0A6B3HDN8-F1
#
_entry.id   AF-A0A6B3HDN8-F1
#
_cell.length_a   1.000
_cell.length_b   1.000
_cell.length_c   1.000
_cell.angle_alpha   90.00
_cell.angle_beta   90.00
_cell.angle_gamma   90.00
#
_symmetry.space_group_name_H-M   'P 1'
#
loop_
_entity.id
_entity.type
_entity.pdbx_description
1 polymer ?
#
loop_
_entity_poly.entity_id
_entity_poly.type
_entity_poly.pdbx_seq_one_letter_code
_entity_poly.pdbx_strand_id
1 'polypeptide(L)' 'DSEEIQYMHDRRQGLGGYVPTRVVRAKPLPQPEDKTYAAAKKGSGSQSIATTMAFVRILKDLMRDKEIGKR' A
#
# COMPACT_ATOMS: atom_id res chain seq x y z
N ASP A 1 3.99 -25.12 37.03
CA ASP A 1 4.84 -24.77 35.88
C ASP A 1 5.93 -25.81 35.73
N SER A 2 6.02 -26.47 34.57
CA SER A 2 7.09 -27.44 34.31
C SER A 2 8.32 -26.72 33.73
N GLU A 3 9.52 -27.21 34.04
CA GLU A 3 10.79 -26.60 33.65
C GLU A 3 10.94 -26.51 32.12
N GLU A 4 10.37 -27.47 31.40
CA GLU A 4 10.39 -27.54 29.93
C GLU A 4 9.63 -26.37 29.30
N ILE A 5 8.50 -25.96 29.90
CA ILE A 5 7.69 -24.84 29.44
C ILE A 5 8.48 -23.54 29.64
N GLN A 6 9.09 -23.34 30.82
CA GLN A 6 9.91 -22.15 31.11
C GLN A 6 11.09 -22.03 30.15
N TYR A 7 11.85 -23.13 29.96
CA TYR A 7 12.96 -23.16 29.01
C TYR A 7 12.52 -22.81 27.58
N MET A 8 11.39 -23.36 27.12
CA MET A 8 10.87 -23.04 25.79
C MET A 8 10.53 -21.54 25.64
N HIS A 9 9.89 -20.93 26.63
CA HIS A 9 9.56 -19.50 26.61
C HIS A 9 10.83 -18.63 26.60
N ASP A 10 11.80 -18.93 27.47
CA ASP A 10 13.05 -18.16 27.59
C ASP A 10 13.86 -18.20 26.29
N ARG A 11 13.96 -19.38 25.66
CA ARG A 11 14.63 -19.53 24.36
C ARG A 11 13.95 -18.72 23.26
N ARG A 12 12.60 -18.65 23.26
CA ARG A 12 11.86 -17.85 22.28
C ARG A 12 12.02 -16.35 22.53
N GLN A 13 11.99 -15.90 23.78
CA GLN A 13 12.20 -14.50 24.13
C GLN A 13 13.61 -14.03 23.73
N GLY A 14 14.64 -14.83 23.99
CA GLY A 14 16.02 -14.53 23.57
C GLY A 14 16.23 -14.47 22.05
N LEU A 15 15.33 -15.08 21.26
CA LEU A 15 15.37 -15.12 19.80
C LEU A 15 14.45 -14.08 19.13
N GLY A 16 13.93 -13.11 19.88
CA GLY A 16 13.06 -12.05 19.34
C GLY A 16 11.59 -12.43 19.24
N GLY A 17 11.17 -13.45 20.00
CA GLY A 17 9.78 -13.87 20.16
C GLY A 17 9.41 -15.10 19.32
N TYR A 18 8.10 -15.24 19.07
CA TYR A 18 7.54 -16.38 18.35
C TYR A 18 7.55 -16.19 16.83
N VAL A 19 7.78 -17.29 16.12
CA VAL A 19 7.71 -17.38 14.66
C VAL A 19 6.98 -18.66 14.27
N PRO A 20 6.18 -18.63 13.17
CA PRO A 20 5.92 -17.46 12.32
C PRO A 20 4.89 -16.49 12.93
N THR A 21 5.13 -15.19 12.77
CA THR A 21 4.16 -14.12 13.13
C THR A 21 3.91 -13.22 11.92
N ARG A 22 2.64 -12.99 11.58
CA ARG A 22 2.26 -12.05 10.51
C ARG A 22 2.00 -10.67 11.12
N VAL A 23 2.82 -9.69 10.75
CA VAL A 23 2.66 -8.29 11.19
C VAL A 23 2.29 -7.42 9.98
N VAL A 24 1.16 -6.72 10.05
CA VAL A 24 0.76 -5.73 9.04
C VAL A 24 1.28 -4.36 9.48
N ARG A 25 2.31 -3.83 8.80
CA ARG A 25 2.98 -2.55 9.13
C ARG A 25 2.57 -1.38 8.22
N ALA A 26 1.56 -1.56 7.38
CA ALA A 26 1.17 -0.54 6.40
C ALA A 26 0.56 0.69 7.09
N LYS A 27 1.15 1.87 6.87
CA LYS A 27 0.54 3.14 7.25
C LYS A 27 -0.56 3.48 6.22
N PRO A 28 -1.77 3.91 6.64
CA PRO A 28 -2.79 4.37 5.72
C PRO A 28 -2.27 5.49 4.82
N LEU A 29 -2.60 5.43 3.55
CA LEU A 29 -2.28 6.50 2.60
C LEU A 29 -3.41 7.52 2.59
N PRO A 30 -3.11 8.82 2.50
CA PRO A 30 -4.13 9.81 2.23
C PRO A 30 -4.71 9.56 0.84
N GLN A 31 -6.03 9.69 0.72
CA GLN A 31 -6.69 9.61 -0.58
C GLN A 31 -6.31 10.85 -1.41
N PRO A 32 -5.87 10.67 -2.67
CA PRO A 32 -5.60 11.81 -3.55
C PRO A 32 -6.83 12.70 -3.72
N GLU A 33 -6.61 14.00 -3.84
CA GLU A 33 -7.69 14.96 -4.05
C GLU A 33 -8.43 14.71 -5.37
N ASP A 34 -9.70 15.11 -5.43
CA ASP A 34 -10.53 14.97 -6.63
C ASP A 34 -9.92 15.62 -7.88
N LYS A 35 -9.09 16.65 -7.68
CA LYS A 35 -8.36 17.35 -8.75
C LYS A 35 -7.42 16.41 -9.50
N THR A 36 -6.81 15.44 -8.82
CA THR A 36 -5.92 14.44 -9.42
C THR A 36 -6.66 13.56 -10.44
N TYR A 37 -7.99 13.42 -10.29
CA TYR A 37 -8.83 12.63 -11.19
C TYR A 37 -9.57 13.48 -12.25
N ALA A 38 -9.45 14.81 -12.22
CA ALA A 38 -10.27 15.70 -13.05
C ALA A 38 -10.10 15.44 -14.56
N ALA A 39 -8.88 15.16 -15.01
CA ALA A 39 -8.59 14.85 -16.41
C ALA A 39 -9.25 13.54 -16.86
N ALA A 40 -9.28 12.52 -16.01
CA ALA A 40 -9.94 11.26 -16.29
C ALA A 40 -11.48 11.40 -16.23
N LYS A 41 -12.02 12.13 -15.25
CA LYS A 41 -13.46 12.40 -15.11
C LYS A 41 -14.04 13.20 -16.28
N LYS A 42 -13.25 14.08 -16.90
CA LYS A 42 -13.66 14.85 -18.10
C LYS A 42 -13.90 13.95 -19.33
N GLY A 43 -13.40 12.71 -19.32
CA GLY A 43 -13.52 11.78 -20.43
C GLY A 43 -12.56 12.09 -21.59
N SER A 44 -12.66 11.31 -22.66
CA SER A 44 -11.73 11.38 -23.79
C SER A 44 -12.06 12.47 -24.82
N GLY A 45 -13.07 13.29 -24.53
CA GLY A 45 -13.52 14.37 -25.40
C GLY A 45 -13.99 13.84 -26.75
N SER A 46 -13.43 14.40 -27.83
CA SER A 46 -13.76 14.02 -29.21
C SER A 46 -13.00 12.80 -29.73
N GLN A 47 -11.96 12.32 -29.02
CA GLN A 47 -11.17 11.17 -29.45
C GLN A 47 -11.54 9.93 -28.66
N SER A 48 -11.79 8.83 -29.35
CA SER A 48 -11.90 7.53 -28.71
C SER A 48 -10.52 7.10 -28.23
N ILE A 49 -10.44 6.69 -26.96
CA ILE A 49 -9.23 6.11 -26.38
C ILE A 49 -9.55 4.72 -25.86
N ALA A 50 -8.60 3.79 -26.03
CA ALA A 50 -8.65 2.51 -25.36
C ALA A 50 -8.55 2.70 -23.83
N THR A 51 -9.17 1.80 -23.08
CA THR A 51 -9.14 1.80 -21.61
C THR A 51 -7.73 1.72 -21.04
N THR A 52 -6.82 1.02 -21.73
CA THR A 52 -5.38 0.99 -21.37
C THR A 52 -4.77 2.39 -21.37
N MET A 53 -5.13 3.23 -22.36
CA MET A 53 -4.64 4.61 -22.43
C MET A 53 -5.25 5.48 -21.33
N ALA A 54 -6.52 5.26 -20.98
CA ALA A 54 -7.17 5.96 -19.87
C ALA A 54 -6.53 5.59 -18.52
N PHE A 55 -6.24 4.31 -18.29
CA PHE A 55 -5.57 3.83 -17.08
C PHE A 55 -4.18 4.44 -16.92
N VAL A 56 -3.37 4.45 -17.98
CA VAL A 56 -2.02 5.04 -17.95
C VAL A 56 -2.06 6.53 -17.63
N ARG A 57 -3.08 7.27 -18.11
CA ARG A 57 -3.27 8.70 -17.76
C ARG A 57 -3.55 8.87 -16.27
N ILE A 58 -4.45 8.07 -15.69
CA ILE A 58 -4.73 8.10 -14.25
C ILE A 58 -3.46 7.76 -13.45
N LEU A 59 -2.75 6.71 -13.84
CA LEU A 59 -1.52 6.29 -13.17
C LEU A 59 -0.47 7.41 -13.18
N LYS A 60 -0.29 8.08 -14.33
CA LYS A 60 0.63 9.22 -14.46
C LYS A 60 0.28 10.37 -13.51
N ASP A 61 -1.00 10.67 -13.35
CA ASP A 61 -1.43 11.74 -12.45
C ASP A 61 -1.27 11.33 -10.97
N LEU A 62 -1.52 10.07 -10.63
CA LEU A 62 -1.24 9.52 -9.30
C LEU A 62 0.27 9.53 -8.97
N MET A 63 1.14 9.24 -9.94
CA MET A 63 2.59 9.31 -9.76
C MET A 63 3.10 10.74 -9.51
N ARG A 64 2.33 11.77 -9.87
CA ARG A 64 2.68 13.19 -9.65
C ARG A 64 2.20 13.72 -8.31
N ASP A 65 1.31 12.98 -7.63
CA ASP A 65 0.83 13.35 -6.31
C ASP A 65 1.98 13.35 -5.29
N LYS A 66 2.02 14.38 -4.45
CA LYS A 66 3.14 14.62 -3.53
C LYS A 66 3.23 13.59 -2.39
N GLU A 67 2.09 13.00 -2.02
CA GLU A 67 1.96 12.07 -0.89
C GLU A 67 2.19 10.63 -1.30
N ILE A 68 1.71 10.23 -2.49
CA ILE A 68 1.83 8.85 -2.98
C ILE A 68 2.94 8.65 -4.02
N GLY A 69 3.31 9.67 -4.79
CA GLY A 69 4.19 9.51 -5.96
C GLY A 69 5.67 9.24 -5.68
N LYS A 70 6.14 9.45 -4.43
CA LYS A 70 7.56 9.29 -4.04
C LYS A 70 7.94 7.89 -3.56
N ARG A 71 6.97 6.99 -3.42
CA ARG A 71 7.16 5.66 -2.81
C ARG A 71 7.49 4.59 -3.84
#